data_AF-A0A7Z9XDI6-F1
#
_entry.id   AF-A0A7Z9XDI6-F1
#
_cell.length_a   1.000
_cell.length_b   1.000
_cell.length_c   1.000
_cell.angle_alpha   90.00
_cell.angle_beta   90.00
_cell.angle_gamma   90.00
#
_symmetry.space_group_name_H-M   'P 1'
#
loop_
_entity.id
_entity.type
_entity.pdbx_description
1 polymer ?
#
loop_
_entity_poly.entity_id
_entity_poly.type
_entity_poly.pdbx_seq_one_letter_code
_entity_poly.pdbx_strand_id
1 'polypeptide(L)'
;WPYVLGSQWEDLENQEGVDVCFFAGAIRTSSDREAALKLREKSRLMIACGACAAFGGIPGLVNVASDSGVRPKLGSANEGKSTLPETESRVSSLHQIVKVDYIVPGCPPTQNFLWAAIQSLVCQSESPARLSFAASRLPEAIAQAITSGILPPKGSLFAGEKAVCASCSRVKEEKRFEFLKRPWQIDADPERCLLEQGLICQGIATREGCGGLCTAVSQPCRGCFGKTEAIFDPGAKMVSAISSTFDSDDAQEIAALVENFVDLVGTFYRYTLPTQCALLSTMSKEREDADNNF
;
A
#
# COMPACT_ATOMS: atom_id res chain seq x y z
N TRP A 1 -14.88 -16.85 5.82
CA TRP A 1 -13.55 -16.95 5.17
C TRP A 1 -13.66 -17.97 4.05
N PRO A 2 -13.96 -17.53 2.81
CA PRO A 2 -14.30 -18.43 1.70
C PRO A 2 -13.21 -19.47 1.42
N TYR A 3 -11.93 -19.06 1.45
CA TYR A 3 -10.79 -19.94 1.17
C TYR A 3 -10.58 -21.08 2.17
N VAL A 4 -11.01 -20.93 3.41
CA VAL A 4 -10.78 -21.94 4.46
C VAL A 4 -12.06 -22.69 4.79
N LEU A 5 -13.20 -22.00 4.81
CA LEU A 5 -14.48 -22.56 5.22
C LEU A 5 -15.35 -23.00 4.05
N GLY A 6 -14.96 -22.70 2.81
CA GLY A 6 -15.78 -22.99 1.63
C GLY A 6 -17.09 -22.19 1.56
N SER A 7 -17.22 -21.12 2.36
CA SER A 7 -18.44 -20.32 2.45
C SER A 7 -18.75 -19.63 1.12
N GLN A 8 -20.03 -19.61 0.76
CA GLN A 8 -20.56 -18.99 -0.45
C GLN A 8 -21.22 -17.63 -0.16
N TRP A 9 -21.66 -16.94 -1.20
CA TRP A 9 -22.34 -15.65 -1.07
C TRP A 9 -23.69 -15.75 -0.39
N GLU A 10 -24.40 -16.87 -0.58
CA GLU A 10 -25.69 -17.16 0.04
C GLU A 10 -25.53 -17.30 1.56
N ASP A 11 -24.42 -17.86 2.04
CA ASP A 11 -24.12 -17.95 3.48
C ASP A 11 -24.03 -16.55 4.12
N LEU A 12 -23.44 -15.59 3.41
CA LEU A 12 -23.36 -14.20 3.87
C LEU A 12 -24.71 -13.48 3.82
N GLU A 13 -25.54 -13.77 2.81
CA GLU A 13 -26.89 -13.19 2.70
C GLU A 13 -27.78 -13.63 3.87
N ASN A 14 -27.69 -14.91 4.21
CA ASN A 14 -28.46 -15.54 5.30
C ASN A 14 -27.96 -15.16 6.70
N GLN A 15 -26.79 -14.52 6.83
CA GLN A 15 -26.31 -13.98 8.10
C GLN A 15 -26.93 -12.62 8.39
N GLU A 16 -27.32 -12.38 9.65
CA GLU A 16 -27.87 -11.09 10.09
C GLU A 16 -26.86 -9.95 9.91
N GLY A 17 -25.58 -10.20 10.22
CA GLY A 17 -24.50 -9.23 10.05
C GLY A 17 -23.13 -9.80 10.39
N VAL A 18 -22.09 -9.00 10.15
CA VAL A 18 -20.69 -9.33 10.42
C VAL A 18 -20.12 -8.28 11.37
N ASP A 19 -19.60 -8.69 12.53
CA ASP A 19 -19.02 -7.73 13.48
C ASP A 19 -17.75 -7.06 12.94
N VAL A 20 -16.88 -7.85 12.32
CA VAL A 20 -15.56 -7.42 11.87
C VAL A 20 -15.23 -8.09 10.53
N CYS A 21 -15.06 -7.29 9.48
CA CYS A 21 -14.66 -7.76 8.17
C CYS A 21 -13.23 -7.30 7.83
N PHE A 22 -12.34 -8.26 7.67
CA PHE A 22 -11.02 -8.03 7.07
C PHE A 22 -11.12 -8.24 5.56
N PHE A 23 -11.13 -7.14 4.81
CA PHE A 23 -11.16 -7.18 3.36
C PHE A 23 -9.73 -7.15 2.81
N ALA A 24 -9.39 -8.16 2.02
CA ALA A 24 -8.08 -8.28 1.37
C ALA A 24 -8.25 -8.27 -0.16
N GLY A 25 -7.40 -7.51 -0.85
CA GLY A 25 -7.45 -7.36 -2.30
C GLY A 25 -7.75 -5.93 -2.73
N ALA A 26 -7.42 -5.63 -3.98
CA ALA A 26 -7.77 -4.37 -4.62
C ALA A 26 -9.03 -4.58 -5.48
N ILE A 27 -9.72 -3.49 -5.80
CA ILE A 27 -10.94 -3.55 -6.62
C ILE A 27 -10.52 -3.46 -8.08
N ARG A 28 -10.66 -4.56 -8.82
CA ARG A 28 -10.31 -4.65 -10.25
C ARG A 28 -11.50 -4.99 -11.13
N THR A 29 -12.48 -5.71 -10.62
CA THR A 29 -13.62 -6.22 -11.38
C THR A 29 -14.94 -5.77 -10.76
N SER A 30 -16.04 -5.88 -11.51
CA SER A 30 -17.39 -5.61 -11.02
C SER A 30 -17.75 -6.50 -9.83
N SER A 31 -17.30 -7.76 -9.83
CA SER A 31 -17.48 -8.67 -8.70
C SER A 31 -16.72 -8.22 -7.44
N ASP A 32 -15.50 -7.69 -7.58
CA ASP A 32 -14.77 -7.13 -6.43
C ASP A 32 -15.51 -5.92 -5.83
N ARG A 33 -16.06 -5.05 -6.70
CA ARG A 33 -16.82 -3.88 -6.30
C ARG A 33 -18.10 -4.29 -5.57
N GLU A 34 -18.87 -5.21 -6.13
CA GLU A 34 -20.08 -5.75 -5.52
C GLU A 34 -19.77 -6.39 -4.15
N ALA A 35 -18.71 -7.20 -4.09
CA ALA A 35 -18.22 -7.78 -2.85
C ALA A 35 -17.91 -6.70 -1.80
N ALA A 36 -17.21 -5.64 -2.17
CA ALA A 36 -16.87 -4.54 -1.25
C ALA A 36 -18.12 -3.81 -0.72
N LEU A 37 -19.10 -3.53 -1.59
CA LEU A 37 -20.37 -2.90 -1.22
C LEU A 37 -21.18 -3.77 -0.26
N LYS A 38 -21.39 -5.04 -0.64
CA LYS A 38 -22.18 -6.00 0.15
C LYS A 38 -21.53 -6.29 1.51
N LEU A 39 -20.21 -6.49 1.55
CA LEU A 39 -19.49 -6.68 2.80
C LEU A 39 -19.55 -5.43 3.67
N ARG A 40 -19.43 -4.22 3.10
CA ARG A 40 -19.58 -2.98 3.88
C ARG A 40 -20.97 -2.85 4.50
N GLU A 41 -22.02 -3.17 3.75
CA GLU A 41 -23.40 -3.14 4.24
C GLU A 41 -23.61 -4.09 5.41
N LYS A 42 -23.14 -5.34 5.28
CA LYS A 42 -23.26 -6.37 6.33
C LYS A 42 -22.33 -6.15 7.52
N SER A 43 -21.25 -5.38 7.36
CA SER A 43 -20.20 -5.29 8.38
C SER A 43 -20.35 -4.08 9.30
N ARG A 44 -20.29 -4.32 10.61
CA ARG A 44 -20.17 -3.26 11.62
C ARG A 44 -18.82 -2.55 11.52
N LEU A 45 -17.72 -3.30 11.46
CA LEU A 45 -16.37 -2.78 11.24
C LEU A 45 -15.81 -3.30 9.91
N MET A 46 -15.33 -2.40 9.05
CA MET A 46 -14.67 -2.72 7.79
C MET A 46 -13.18 -2.37 7.86
N ILE A 47 -12.31 -3.36 7.63
CA ILE A 47 -10.86 -3.21 7.74
C ILE A 47 -10.24 -3.46 6.37
N ALA A 48 -9.49 -2.47 5.88
CA ALA A 48 -8.62 -2.66 4.72
C ALA A 48 -7.35 -3.41 5.16
N CYS A 49 -7.28 -4.70 4.81
CA CYS A 49 -6.20 -5.59 5.21
C CYS A 49 -5.21 -5.80 4.06
N GLY A 50 -4.03 -5.22 4.19
CA GLY A 50 -2.93 -5.31 3.23
C GLY A 50 -2.86 -4.13 2.25
N ALA A 51 -1.71 -4.01 1.58
CA ALA A 51 -1.40 -2.90 0.69
C ALA A 51 -2.39 -2.77 -0.49
N CYS A 52 -2.93 -3.88 -0.98
CA CYS A 52 -3.93 -3.87 -2.05
C CYS A 52 -5.23 -3.19 -1.59
N ALA A 53 -5.79 -3.60 -0.45
CA ALA A 53 -7.01 -3.00 0.08
C ALA A 53 -6.77 -1.57 0.55
N ALA A 54 -5.63 -1.30 1.19
CA ALA A 54 -5.31 0.00 1.74
C ALA A 54 -4.99 1.05 0.66
N PHE A 55 -4.19 0.67 -0.34
CA PHE A 55 -3.54 1.62 -1.25
C PHE A 55 -3.67 1.26 -2.74
N GLY A 56 -4.25 0.10 -3.05
CA GLY A 56 -4.42 -0.44 -4.41
C GLY A 56 -3.36 -1.48 -4.81
N GLY A 57 -2.18 -1.45 -4.17
CA GLY A 57 -1.16 -2.48 -4.31
C GLY A 57 -0.55 -2.60 -5.72
N ILE A 58 0.16 -3.70 -5.95
CA ILE A 58 0.81 -4.00 -7.24
C ILE A 58 -0.18 -4.00 -8.42
N PRO A 59 -1.41 -4.57 -8.32
CA PRO A 59 -2.37 -4.51 -9.42
C PRO A 59 -2.65 -3.09 -9.90
N GLY A 60 -2.51 -2.10 -9.00
CA GLY A 60 -2.66 -0.69 -9.30
C GLY A 60 -1.81 -0.18 -10.46
N LEU A 61 -0.65 -0.80 -10.73
CA LEU A 61 0.25 -0.45 -11.83
C LEU A 61 -0.40 -0.54 -13.21
N VAL A 62 -1.49 -1.29 -13.38
CA VAL A 62 -2.26 -1.30 -14.64
C VAL A 62 -2.87 0.07 -14.96
N ASN A 63 -3.03 0.95 -13.97
CA ASN A 63 -3.66 2.26 -14.16
C ASN A 63 -2.84 3.23 -15.01
N VAL A 64 -1.54 2.95 -15.25
CA VAL A 64 -0.72 3.74 -16.19
C VAL A 64 -0.71 3.15 -17.60
N ALA A 65 -1.27 1.96 -17.82
CA ALA A 65 -1.39 1.41 -19.15
C ALA A 65 -2.56 2.11 -19.88
N SER A 66 -2.25 2.93 -20.89
CA SER A 66 -3.22 3.53 -21.78
C SER A 66 -3.81 2.46 -22.70
N ASP A 67 -5.01 1.95 -22.35
CA ASP A 67 -5.88 1.02 -23.11
C ASP A 67 -5.19 0.01 -24.07
N SER A 68 -4.03 -0.51 -23.66
CA SER A 68 -3.07 -1.19 -24.55
C SER A 68 -3.38 -2.66 -24.78
N GLY A 69 -4.67 -3.02 -24.80
CA GLY A 69 -5.10 -4.43 -24.92
C GLY A 69 -4.80 -5.29 -23.69
N VAL A 70 -4.41 -4.69 -22.56
CA VAL A 70 -4.20 -5.38 -21.26
C VAL A 70 -5.52 -5.67 -20.54
N ARG A 71 -6.60 -4.97 -20.93
CA ARG A 71 -7.95 -5.43 -20.58
C ARG A 71 -8.16 -6.72 -21.36
N PRO A 72 -8.27 -7.90 -20.70
CA PRO A 72 -8.66 -9.09 -21.42
C PRO A 72 -9.98 -8.75 -22.11
N LYS A 73 -9.94 -8.63 -23.45
CA LYS A 73 -11.17 -8.62 -24.24
C LYS A 73 -11.79 -9.96 -23.91
N LEU A 74 -12.92 -9.96 -23.20
CA LEU A 74 -13.68 -11.18 -22.99
C LEU A 74 -13.86 -11.78 -24.37
N GLY A 75 -13.23 -12.93 -24.59
CA GLY A 75 -13.12 -13.49 -25.92
C GLY A 75 -14.51 -13.61 -26.51
N SER A 76 -14.67 -13.12 -27.73
CA SER A 76 -15.69 -13.58 -28.67
C SER A 76 -15.40 -15.05 -29.01
N ALA A 77 -15.41 -15.91 -28.01
CA ALA A 77 -15.24 -17.34 -28.13
C ALA A 77 -16.62 -17.95 -27.87
N ASN A 78 -17.36 -18.07 -28.97
CA ASN A 78 -18.70 -18.62 -29.10
C ASN A 78 -19.84 -17.71 -28.61
N GLU A 79 -20.93 -17.73 -29.37
CA GLU A 79 -22.15 -16.95 -29.21
C GLU A 79 -22.85 -17.20 -27.85
N GLY A 80 -22.28 -16.65 -26.77
CA GLY A 80 -22.83 -16.70 -25.43
C GLY A 80 -22.35 -15.50 -24.61
N LYS A 81 -23.22 -14.94 -23.77
CA LYS A 81 -22.81 -13.94 -22.77
C LYS A 81 -21.74 -14.58 -21.88
N SER A 82 -20.60 -13.92 -21.74
CA SER A 82 -19.58 -14.41 -20.81
C SER A 82 -20.08 -14.33 -19.37
N THR A 83 -19.70 -15.33 -18.57
CA THR A 83 -20.00 -15.42 -17.13
C THR A 83 -18.93 -14.77 -16.25
N LEU A 84 -17.86 -14.23 -16.85
CA LEU A 84 -16.78 -13.57 -16.11
C LEU A 84 -17.16 -12.13 -15.74
N PRO A 85 -16.73 -11.63 -14.58
CA PRO A 85 -17.01 -10.27 -14.16
C PRO A 85 -16.30 -9.27 -15.07
N GLU A 86 -16.96 -8.14 -15.28
CA GLU A 86 -16.41 -7.04 -16.06
C GLU A 86 -15.22 -6.42 -15.34
N THR A 87 -14.32 -5.89 -16.14
CA THR A 87 -13.08 -5.27 -15.66
C THR A 87 -13.32 -3.78 -15.46
N GLU A 88 -13.08 -3.26 -14.25
CA GLU A 88 -13.24 -1.84 -13.93
C GLU A 88 -12.37 -0.94 -14.80
N SER A 89 -12.73 0.34 -14.94
CA SER A 89 -11.95 1.30 -15.74
C SER A 89 -10.52 1.46 -15.19
N ARG A 90 -10.36 1.35 -13.86
CA ARG A 90 -9.09 1.39 -13.13
C ARG A 90 -9.15 0.51 -11.88
N VAL A 91 -7.98 0.12 -11.40
CA VAL A 91 -7.84 -0.45 -10.06
C VAL A 91 -8.05 0.64 -9.01
N SER A 92 -8.82 0.30 -7.99
CA SER A 92 -9.07 1.15 -6.82
C SER A 92 -8.71 0.42 -5.53
N SER A 93 -8.29 1.18 -4.52
CA SER A 93 -8.23 0.73 -3.13
C SER A 93 -9.64 0.67 -2.53
N LEU A 94 -9.79 -0.03 -1.40
CA LEU A 94 -11.09 -0.24 -0.79
C LEU A 94 -11.77 1.07 -0.34
N HIS A 95 -11.00 1.99 0.23
CA HIS A 95 -11.54 3.26 0.75
C HIS A 95 -12.05 4.21 -0.35
N GLN A 96 -11.66 3.97 -1.60
CA GLN A 96 -12.19 4.72 -2.75
C GLN A 96 -13.58 4.24 -3.18
N ILE A 97 -14.02 3.06 -2.69
CA ILE A 97 -15.31 2.46 -3.02
C ILE A 97 -16.26 2.50 -1.83
N VAL A 98 -15.78 2.17 -0.62
CA VAL A 98 -16.59 2.11 0.61
C VAL A 98 -15.88 2.75 1.80
N LYS A 99 -16.66 3.17 2.81
CA LYS A 99 -16.10 3.66 4.07
C LYS A 99 -15.34 2.55 4.80
N VAL A 100 -14.06 2.77 5.09
CA VAL A 100 -13.20 1.88 5.87
C VAL A 100 -13.06 2.43 7.29
N ASP A 101 -13.16 1.56 8.29
CA ASP A 101 -13.00 1.93 9.70
C ASP A 101 -11.53 1.85 10.16
N TYR A 102 -10.75 0.88 9.67
CA TYR A 102 -9.34 0.70 10.05
C TYR A 102 -8.47 0.18 8.89
N ILE A 103 -7.16 0.41 8.97
CA ILE A 103 -6.20 -0.06 7.96
C ILE A 103 -5.11 -0.89 8.63
N VAL A 104 -4.83 -2.07 8.08
CA VAL A 104 -3.66 -2.89 8.45
C VAL A 104 -2.74 -2.98 7.23
N PRO A 105 -1.67 -2.17 7.13
CA PRO A 105 -0.86 -2.09 5.92
C PRO A 105 0.14 -3.24 5.79
N GLY A 106 0.77 -3.34 4.61
CA GLY A 106 1.82 -4.31 4.30
C GLY A 106 1.45 -5.25 3.16
N CYS A 107 2.44 -5.81 2.46
CA CYS A 107 2.23 -6.72 1.33
C CYS A 107 3.01 -8.04 1.53
N PRO A 108 2.56 -8.95 2.42
CA PRO A 108 1.36 -8.85 3.26
C PRO A 108 1.61 -8.08 4.57
N PRO A 109 0.56 -7.78 5.36
CA PRO A 109 0.71 -7.32 6.74
C PRO A 109 1.59 -8.27 7.55
N THR A 110 2.40 -7.72 8.47
CA THR A 110 3.15 -8.58 9.39
C THR A 110 2.20 -9.27 10.37
N GLN A 111 2.57 -10.47 10.83
CA GLN A 111 1.81 -11.21 11.84
C GLN A 111 1.53 -10.36 13.09
N ASN A 112 2.48 -9.55 13.52
CA ASN A 112 2.35 -8.70 14.70
C ASN A 112 1.25 -7.63 14.57
N PHE A 113 1.17 -6.94 13.41
CA PHE A 113 0.11 -5.94 13.20
C PHE A 113 -1.24 -6.58 12.92
N LEU A 114 -1.27 -7.70 12.20
CA LEU A 114 -2.50 -8.45 12.01
C LEU A 114 -3.04 -8.95 13.36
N TRP A 115 -2.16 -9.48 14.21
CA TRP A 115 -2.54 -9.93 15.55
C TRP A 115 -2.99 -8.76 16.44
N ALA A 116 -2.31 -7.61 16.40
CA ALA A 116 -2.74 -6.42 17.13
C ALA A 116 -4.13 -5.93 16.68
N ALA A 117 -4.42 -5.98 15.37
CA ALA A 117 -5.73 -5.64 14.84
C ALA A 117 -6.80 -6.65 15.27
N ILE A 118 -6.53 -7.96 15.21
CA ILE A 118 -7.46 -8.99 15.69
C ILE A 118 -7.72 -8.82 17.19
N GLN A 119 -6.66 -8.70 17.98
CA GLN A 119 -6.77 -8.55 19.41
C GLN A 119 -7.60 -7.33 19.79
N SER A 120 -7.36 -6.19 19.16
CA SER A 120 -8.04 -4.94 19.51
C SER A 120 -9.46 -4.82 18.96
N LEU A 121 -9.69 -5.30 17.74
CA LEU A 121 -10.96 -5.09 17.04
C LEU A 121 -11.94 -6.25 17.22
N VAL A 122 -11.43 -7.47 17.38
CA VAL A 122 -12.23 -8.70 17.55
C VAL A 122 -12.31 -9.08 19.02
N CYS A 123 -11.17 -9.24 19.70
CA CYS A 123 -11.14 -9.72 21.08
C CYS A 123 -11.36 -8.62 22.14
N GLN A 124 -11.06 -7.37 21.82
CA GLN A 124 -11.19 -6.19 22.70
C GLN A 124 -10.60 -6.45 24.11
N SER A 125 -11.33 -6.10 25.17
CA SER A 125 -10.94 -6.23 26.58
C SER A 125 -10.78 -7.66 27.08
N GLU A 126 -11.18 -8.66 26.29
CA GLU A 126 -11.14 -10.07 26.70
C GLU A 126 -9.79 -10.74 26.42
N SER A 127 -8.85 -10.07 25.76
CA SER A 127 -7.55 -10.67 25.45
C SER A 127 -6.53 -10.48 26.58
N PRO A 128 -6.06 -11.56 27.25
CA PRO A 128 -5.02 -11.48 28.28
C PRO A 128 -3.61 -11.28 27.70
N ALA A 129 -3.45 -11.33 26.36
CA ALA A 129 -2.14 -11.24 25.71
C ALA A 129 -1.65 -9.79 25.66
N ARG A 130 -0.55 -9.49 26.36
CA ARG A 130 0.07 -8.16 26.27
C ARG A 130 0.74 -8.00 24.90
N LEU A 131 0.48 -6.88 24.21
CA LEU A 131 1.10 -6.48 22.94
C LEU A 131 2.63 -6.28 23.10
N SER A 132 3.43 -7.32 23.25
CA SER A 132 4.85 -7.11 23.61
C SER A 132 5.68 -6.54 22.45
N PHE A 133 5.42 -6.94 21.20
CA PHE A 133 6.23 -6.51 20.06
C PHE A 133 5.54 -5.44 19.20
N ALA A 134 4.26 -5.62 18.87
CA ALA A 134 3.52 -4.67 18.02
C ALA A 134 3.34 -3.29 18.68
N ALA A 135 3.06 -3.24 20.00
CA ALA A 135 2.84 -1.97 20.71
C ALA A 135 4.04 -1.02 20.64
N SER A 136 5.26 -1.55 20.61
CA SER A 136 6.48 -0.73 20.56
C SER A 136 6.58 0.14 19.30
N ARG A 137 5.84 -0.21 18.24
CA ARG A 137 5.84 0.48 16.95
C ARG A 137 4.46 1.00 16.55
N LEU A 138 3.45 0.82 17.40
CA LEU A 138 2.14 1.41 17.17
C LEU A 138 2.15 2.87 17.67
N PRO A 139 1.33 3.74 17.05
CA PRO A 139 1.04 5.06 17.59
C PRO A 139 0.57 4.95 19.03
N GLU A 140 0.95 5.93 19.86
CA GLU A 140 0.65 5.92 21.29
C GLU A 140 -0.85 5.79 21.57
N ALA A 141 -1.68 6.54 20.84
CA ALA A 141 -3.13 6.47 20.97
C ALA A 141 -3.70 5.07 20.68
N ILE A 142 -3.16 4.37 19.69
CA ILE A 142 -3.56 2.99 19.38
C ILE A 142 -3.07 2.08 20.50
N ALA A 143 -1.78 2.14 20.87
CA ALA A 143 -1.22 1.30 21.92
C ALA A 143 -1.97 1.43 23.26
N GLN A 144 -2.33 2.65 23.65
CA GLN A 144 -3.11 2.94 24.85
C GLN A 144 -4.54 2.38 24.74
N ALA A 145 -5.22 2.57 23.61
CA ALA A 145 -6.56 2.05 23.40
C ALA A 145 -6.58 0.51 23.55
N ILE A 146 -5.65 -0.18 22.87
CA ILE A 146 -5.58 -1.64 22.94
C ILE A 146 -5.25 -2.12 24.36
N THR A 147 -4.30 -1.46 25.04
CA THR A 147 -3.93 -1.84 26.42
C THR A 147 -5.08 -1.61 27.40
N SER A 148 -5.94 -0.62 27.13
CA SER A 148 -7.12 -0.32 27.94
C SER A 148 -8.35 -1.16 27.58
N GLY A 149 -8.24 -2.05 26.58
CA GLY A 149 -9.38 -2.85 26.09
C GLY A 149 -10.46 -2.03 25.38
N ILE A 150 -10.12 -0.85 24.88
CA ILE A 150 -11.02 0.06 24.16
C ILE A 150 -10.65 0.03 22.67
N LEU A 151 -11.65 0.21 21.80
CA LEU A 151 -11.40 0.32 20.37
C LEU A 151 -10.52 1.55 20.06
N PRO A 152 -9.49 1.41 19.21
CA PRO A 152 -8.74 2.56 18.72
C PRO A 152 -9.66 3.56 17.99
N PRO A 153 -9.25 4.82 17.84
CA PRO A 153 -10.01 5.80 17.08
C PRO A 153 -10.31 5.30 15.66
N LYS A 154 -11.55 5.47 15.17
CA LYS A 154 -11.87 5.13 13.77
C LYS A 154 -10.97 5.91 12.81
N GLY A 155 -10.57 5.25 11.73
CA GLY A 155 -9.56 5.74 10.79
C GLY A 155 -8.13 5.32 11.15
N SER A 156 -7.92 4.71 12.32
CA SER A 156 -6.59 4.28 12.77
C SER A 156 -5.94 3.29 11.79
N LEU A 157 -4.63 3.47 11.60
CA LEU A 157 -3.77 2.62 10.78
C LEU A 157 -2.78 1.89 11.68
N PHE A 158 -2.77 0.56 11.61
CA PHE A 158 -1.97 -0.33 12.46
C PHE A 158 -0.52 -0.45 11.98
N ALA A 159 0.22 0.67 12.04
CA ALA A 159 1.67 0.75 11.81
C ALA A 159 2.21 2.08 12.37
N GLY A 160 3.53 2.24 12.45
CA GLY A 160 4.13 3.44 13.03
C GLY A 160 3.85 4.71 12.23
N GLU A 161 4.09 5.89 12.81
CA GLU A 161 3.82 7.19 12.16
C GLU A 161 5.01 7.75 11.39
N LYS A 162 6.21 7.25 11.68
CA LYS A 162 7.45 7.71 11.07
C LYS A 162 7.80 6.91 9.82
N ALA A 163 8.79 7.40 9.08
CA ALA A 163 9.34 6.68 7.95
C ALA A 163 10.14 5.44 8.43
N VAL A 164 10.30 4.41 7.58
CA VAL A 164 11.06 3.17 7.88
C VAL A 164 12.47 3.49 8.38
N CYS A 165 13.05 4.62 7.97
CA CYS A 165 14.36 5.06 8.46
C CYS A 165 14.46 5.15 9.98
N ALA A 166 13.35 5.39 10.70
CA ALA A 166 13.32 5.45 12.16
C ALA A 166 13.55 4.08 12.84
N SER A 167 13.19 2.98 12.18
CA SER A 167 13.41 1.60 12.67
C SER A 167 14.40 0.80 11.81
N CYS A 168 15.06 1.45 10.85
CA CYS A 168 16.08 0.84 10.01
C CYS A 168 17.42 0.77 10.76
N SER A 169 18.00 -0.43 10.85
CA SER A 169 19.26 -0.70 11.54
C SER A 169 20.51 -0.15 10.86
N ARG A 170 20.41 0.31 9.61
CA ARG A 170 21.56 0.82 8.85
C ARG A 170 22.00 2.20 9.32
N VAL A 171 23.31 2.41 9.33
CA VAL A 171 23.98 3.67 9.67
C VAL A 171 23.77 4.67 8.54
N LYS A 172 23.36 5.88 8.89
CA LYS A 172 23.09 6.99 7.96
C LYS A 172 24.10 8.07 8.28
N GLU A 173 24.93 8.41 7.31
CA GLU A 173 26.01 9.40 7.47
C GLU A 173 25.69 10.71 6.73
N GLU A 174 24.50 10.80 6.11
CA GLU A 174 24.08 11.92 5.27
C GLU A 174 25.04 12.22 4.11
N LYS A 175 25.76 11.18 3.66
CA LYS A 175 26.67 11.27 2.51
C LYS A 175 25.89 11.31 1.20
N ARG A 176 26.36 12.14 0.29
CA ARG A 176 25.86 12.22 -1.07
C ARG A 176 26.40 11.05 -1.91
N PHE A 177 25.68 10.66 -2.95
CA PHE A 177 26.10 9.63 -3.90
C PHE A 177 26.32 10.22 -5.29
N GLU A 178 27.30 9.66 -6.01
CA GLU A 178 27.65 10.10 -7.37
C GLU A 178 26.89 9.33 -8.46
N PHE A 179 26.43 8.11 -8.19
CA PHE A 179 25.77 7.28 -9.20
C PHE A 179 24.60 6.49 -8.62
N LEU A 180 23.50 6.42 -9.38
CA LEU A 180 22.43 5.47 -9.10
C LEU A 180 22.80 4.09 -9.61
N LYS A 181 22.65 3.10 -8.73
CA LYS A 181 22.92 1.71 -9.02
C LYS A 181 21.65 0.89 -8.87
N ARG A 182 21.58 -0.17 -9.66
CA ARG A 182 20.62 -1.26 -9.50
C ARG A 182 21.19 -2.27 -8.51
N PRO A 183 20.33 -3.03 -7.81
CA PRO A 183 20.80 -3.99 -6.79
C PRO A 183 21.84 -5.00 -7.28
N TRP A 184 21.90 -5.32 -8.58
CA TRP A 184 22.89 -6.25 -9.14
C TRP A 184 24.20 -5.59 -9.59
N GLN A 185 24.29 -4.25 -9.56
CA GLN A 185 25.48 -3.51 -10.00
C GLN A 185 26.45 -3.21 -8.86
N ILE A 186 26.12 -3.60 -7.62
CA ILE A 186 26.91 -3.30 -6.43
C ILE A 186 26.79 -4.44 -5.43
N ASP A 187 27.91 -4.79 -4.81
CA ASP A 187 27.92 -5.52 -3.55
C ASP A 187 27.77 -4.49 -2.43
N ALA A 188 26.55 -4.35 -1.91
CA ALA A 188 26.20 -3.28 -1.00
C ALA A 188 26.75 -3.54 0.40
N ASP A 189 27.42 -2.54 0.98
CA ASP A 189 27.85 -2.55 2.38
C ASP A 189 26.62 -2.84 3.26
N PRO A 190 26.67 -3.89 4.11
CA PRO A 190 25.52 -4.32 4.90
C PRO A 190 25.16 -3.36 6.04
N GLU A 191 26.08 -2.51 6.49
CA GLU A 191 25.89 -1.60 7.61
C GLU A 191 25.46 -0.21 7.15
N ARG A 192 26.02 0.31 6.06
CA ARG A 192 25.72 1.66 5.56
C ARG A 192 24.35 1.77 4.92
N CYS A 193 23.76 2.97 4.93
CA CYS A 193 22.49 3.28 4.30
C CYS A 193 22.51 2.94 2.80
N LEU A 194 21.54 2.15 2.32
CA LEU A 194 21.49 1.76 0.90
C LEU A 194 21.27 2.96 -0.03
N LEU A 195 20.51 3.98 0.41
CA LEU A 195 20.27 5.17 -0.40
C LEU A 195 21.57 5.99 -0.60
N GLU A 196 22.37 6.13 0.46
CA GLU A 196 23.69 6.81 0.41
C GLU A 196 24.73 6.00 -0.40
N GLN A 197 24.45 4.73 -0.68
CA GLN A 197 25.25 3.89 -1.57
C GLN A 197 24.78 3.94 -3.04
N GLY A 198 23.78 4.78 -3.35
CA GLY A 198 23.22 4.93 -4.69
C GLY A 198 22.11 3.94 -5.04
N LEU A 199 21.60 3.15 -4.07
CA LEU A 199 20.47 2.25 -4.31
C LEU A 199 19.14 2.93 -3.97
N ILE A 200 18.20 2.94 -4.91
CA ILE A 200 16.88 3.54 -4.70
C ILE A 200 16.12 2.77 -3.60
N CYS A 201 16.11 3.32 -2.40
CA CYS A 201 15.47 2.76 -1.21
C CYS A 201 14.30 3.63 -0.76
N GLN A 202 13.09 3.08 -0.82
CA GLN A 202 11.86 3.80 -0.47
C GLN A 202 11.66 4.06 1.02
N GLY A 203 12.61 3.65 1.87
CA GLY A 203 12.43 3.67 3.33
C GLY A 203 12.14 5.07 3.87
N ILE A 204 12.70 6.11 3.24
CA ILE A 204 12.47 7.52 3.60
C ILE A 204 11.06 8.02 3.27
N ALA A 205 10.38 7.39 2.31
CA ALA A 205 9.05 7.76 1.83
C ALA A 205 7.96 6.77 2.27
N THR A 206 8.32 5.76 3.07
CA THR A 206 7.46 4.65 3.45
C THR A 206 7.28 4.64 4.95
N ARG A 207 6.06 4.41 5.40
CA ARG A 207 5.70 4.23 6.80
C ARG A 207 6.43 3.05 7.44
N GLU A 208 6.87 3.23 8.66
CA GLU A 208 7.53 2.19 9.44
C GLU A 208 6.56 1.14 9.99
N GLY A 209 7.12 0.14 10.67
CA GLY A 209 6.36 -0.92 11.33
C GLY A 209 6.94 -2.29 11.02
N CYS A 210 7.30 -2.54 9.76
CA CYS A 210 8.02 -3.76 9.38
C CYS A 210 9.40 -3.86 10.05
N GLY A 211 10.02 -2.73 10.42
CA GLY A 211 11.35 -2.69 11.03
C GLY A 211 12.49 -2.87 10.04
N GLY A 212 12.28 -2.49 8.78
CA GLY A 212 13.33 -2.56 7.77
C GLY A 212 13.74 -3.99 7.40
N LEU A 213 12.80 -4.94 7.37
CA LEU A 213 13.09 -6.35 7.01
C LEU A 213 13.87 -6.48 5.69
N CYS A 214 13.47 -5.73 4.66
CA CYS A 214 14.18 -5.74 3.38
C CYS A 214 15.61 -5.23 3.53
N THR A 215 15.79 -4.11 4.24
CA THR A 215 17.10 -3.47 4.39
C THR A 215 18.05 -4.30 5.26
N ALA A 216 17.51 -5.11 6.17
CA ALA A 216 18.29 -6.07 6.98
C ALA A 216 18.94 -7.18 6.13
N VAL A 217 18.40 -7.47 4.95
CA VAL A 217 18.96 -8.44 3.98
C VAL A 217 19.52 -7.76 2.73
N SER A 218 20.00 -6.52 2.88
CA SER A 218 20.59 -5.71 1.79
C SER A 218 19.69 -5.49 0.58
N GLN A 219 18.37 -5.56 0.76
CA GLN A 219 17.40 -5.19 -0.27
C GLN A 219 16.78 -3.81 0.00
N PRO A 220 16.75 -2.91 -1.00
CA PRO A 220 16.10 -1.62 -0.83
C PRO A 220 14.60 -1.79 -0.51
N CYS A 221 14.09 -0.93 0.38
CA CYS A 221 12.66 -0.86 0.64
C CYS A 221 11.89 -0.54 -0.65
N ARG A 222 10.70 -1.14 -0.80
CA ARG A 222 9.84 -0.99 -2.00
C ARG A 222 8.52 -0.26 -1.74
N GLY A 223 8.27 0.21 -0.51
CA GLY A 223 7.10 1.03 -0.22
C GLY A 223 5.79 0.31 0.10
N CYS A 224 5.83 -0.96 0.48
CA CYS A 224 4.59 -1.76 0.66
C CYS A 224 3.73 -1.35 1.86
N PHE A 225 4.25 -0.57 2.80
CA PHE A 225 3.49 -0.06 3.96
C PHE A 225 2.77 1.26 3.68
N GLY A 226 2.93 1.82 2.46
CA GLY A 226 2.36 3.12 2.11
C GLY A 226 3.09 4.30 2.75
N LYS A 227 2.56 5.50 2.57
CA LYS A 227 3.14 6.75 3.06
C LYS A 227 2.76 7.04 4.52
N THR A 228 3.54 7.90 5.17
CA THR A 228 3.16 8.52 6.45
C THR A 228 2.19 9.69 6.20
N GLU A 229 1.59 10.24 7.25
CA GLU A 229 0.72 11.42 7.09
C GLU A 229 1.50 12.68 6.70
N ALA A 230 2.73 12.82 7.21
CA ALA A 230 3.61 13.94 6.88
C ALA A 230 4.08 13.93 5.42
N ILE A 231 3.93 12.82 4.70
CA ILE A 231 4.28 12.69 3.30
C ILE A 231 3.01 12.85 2.47
N PHE A 232 2.94 13.92 1.68
CA PHE A 232 1.82 14.13 0.76
C PHE A 232 1.83 13.09 -0.36
N ASP A 233 2.95 13.00 -1.10
CA ASP A 233 3.16 12.06 -2.20
C ASP A 233 4.53 11.35 -2.05
N PRO A 234 4.58 10.01 -2.01
CA PRO A 234 5.81 9.27 -1.78
C PRO A 234 6.78 9.35 -2.97
N GLY A 235 6.29 9.45 -4.20
CA GLY A 235 7.15 9.56 -5.38
C GLY A 235 7.77 10.95 -5.49
N ALA A 236 7.00 12.00 -5.27
CA ALA A 236 7.53 13.36 -5.18
C ALA A 236 8.57 13.47 -4.05
N LYS A 237 8.31 12.84 -2.90
CA LYS A 237 9.28 12.79 -1.78
C LYS A 237 10.58 12.10 -2.18
N MET A 238 10.53 11.02 -2.95
CA MET A 238 11.73 10.35 -3.46
C MET A 238 12.50 11.21 -4.43
N VAL A 239 11.84 11.84 -5.41
CA VAL A 239 12.49 12.74 -6.37
C VAL A 239 13.21 13.85 -5.61
N SER A 240 12.53 14.51 -4.67
CA SER A 240 13.13 15.55 -3.82
C SER A 240 14.36 15.04 -3.06
N ALA A 241 14.28 13.85 -2.45
CA ALA A 241 15.40 13.29 -1.71
C ALA A 241 16.59 12.92 -2.60
N ILE A 242 16.34 12.33 -3.77
CA ILE A 242 17.38 12.02 -4.76
C ILE A 242 18.07 13.31 -5.21
N SER A 243 17.30 14.34 -5.57
CA SER A 243 17.84 15.64 -5.98
C SER A 243 18.68 16.31 -4.89
N SER A 244 18.36 16.11 -3.61
CA SER A 244 19.15 16.67 -2.49
C SER A 244 20.38 15.84 -2.11
N THR A 245 20.41 14.56 -2.46
CA THR A 245 21.49 13.62 -2.06
C THR A 245 22.46 13.33 -3.20
N PHE A 246 22.14 13.70 -4.43
CA PHE A 246 23.03 13.55 -5.57
C PHE A 246 24.18 14.57 -5.47
N ASP A 247 25.42 14.11 -5.63
CA ASP A 247 26.62 14.97 -5.45
C ASP A 247 27.11 15.60 -6.75
N SER A 248 26.24 16.32 -7.45
CA SER A 248 26.65 17.10 -8.62
C SER A 248 25.69 18.23 -8.95
N ASP A 249 26.27 19.37 -9.32
CA ASP A 249 25.57 20.54 -9.88
C ASP A 249 25.76 20.63 -11.41
N ASP A 250 26.46 19.67 -12.04
CA ASP A 250 26.69 19.66 -13.48
C ASP A 250 25.45 19.17 -14.26
N ALA A 251 25.03 19.94 -15.26
CA ALA A 251 23.81 19.65 -16.02
C ALA A 251 23.88 18.35 -16.83
N GLN A 252 25.07 17.95 -17.30
CA GLN A 252 25.26 16.73 -18.09
C GLN A 252 25.21 15.50 -17.17
N GLU A 253 25.82 15.58 -16.00
CA GLU A 253 25.76 14.52 -14.98
C GLU A 253 24.33 14.33 -14.44
N ILE A 254 23.59 15.42 -14.23
CA ILE A 254 22.17 15.37 -13.85
C ILE A 254 21.33 14.74 -14.98
N ALA A 255 21.57 15.08 -16.24
CA ALA A 255 20.86 14.48 -17.37
C ALA A 255 21.12 12.96 -17.43
N ALA A 256 22.38 12.54 -17.29
CA ALA A 256 22.76 11.12 -17.25
C ALA A 256 22.12 10.38 -16.06
N LEU A 257 21.98 11.04 -14.90
CA LEU A 257 21.26 10.48 -13.75
C LEU A 257 19.78 10.23 -14.09
N VAL A 258 19.11 11.21 -14.71
CA VAL A 258 17.70 11.09 -15.08
C VAL A 258 17.49 9.96 -16.08
N GLU A 259 18.39 9.78 -17.05
CA GLU A 259 18.33 8.68 -18.03
C GLU A 259 18.42 7.28 -17.39
N ASN A 260 19.05 7.15 -16.22
CA ASN A 260 19.12 5.88 -15.49
C ASN A 260 17.76 5.45 -14.91
N PHE A 261 16.79 6.36 -14.77
CA PHE A 261 15.44 6.04 -14.30
C PHE A 261 14.57 5.47 -15.43
N VAL A 262 14.69 4.15 -15.64
CA VAL A 262 13.89 3.43 -16.65
C VAL A 262 12.38 3.41 -16.32
N ASP A 263 12.01 3.31 -15.04
CA ASP A 263 10.62 3.17 -14.62
C ASP A 263 10.36 3.91 -13.31
N LEU A 264 9.99 5.19 -13.41
CA LEU A 264 9.66 6.02 -12.26
C LEU A 264 8.38 5.54 -11.57
N VAL A 265 7.36 5.17 -12.33
CA VAL A 265 6.05 4.80 -11.76
C VAL A 265 6.14 3.50 -10.97
N GLY A 266 6.66 2.42 -11.57
CA GLY A 266 6.79 1.13 -10.90
C GLY A 266 7.91 1.08 -9.86
N THR A 267 8.78 2.10 -9.80
CA THR A 267 9.75 2.29 -8.70
C THR A 267 9.15 3.10 -7.55
N PHE A 268 8.41 4.16 -7.85
CA PHE A 268 7.93 5.12 -6.85
C PHE A 268 6.52 4.88 -6.31
N TYR A 269 5.67 4.23 -7.10
CA TYR A 269 4.25 4.05 -6.81
C TYR A 269 3.82 2.58 -6.82
N ARG A 270 4.78 1.66 -6.69
CA ARG A 270 4.59 0.20 -6.82
C ARG A 270 3.37 -0.36 -6.09
N TYR A 271 3.07 0.16 -4.89
CA TYR A 271 1.96 -0.32 -4.06
C TYR A 271 0.87 0.72 -3.84
N THR A 272 1.08 1.95 -4.28
CA THR A 272 0.29 3.11 -3.85
C THR A 272 -0.32 3.89 -4.99
N LEU A 273 0.02 3.55 -6.24
CA LEU A 273 -0.40 4.28 -7.44
C LEU A 273 -1.89 4.67 -7.45
N PRO A 274 -2.85 3.79 -7.14
CA PRO A 274 -4.27 4.16 -7.18
C PRO A 274 -4.68 5.30 -6.25
N THR A 275 -3.88 5.60 -5.23
CA THR A 275 -4.21 6.55 -4.14
C THR A 275 -3.35 7.81 -4.13
N GLN A 276 -2.41 7.98 -5.08
CA GLN A 276 -1.49 9.13 -5.08
C GLN A 276 -1.92 10.26 -6.01
N CYS A 277 -1.87 11.49 -5.47
CA CYS A 277 -2.38 12.71 -6.12
C CYS A 277 -1.69 13.07 -7.44
N ALA A 278 -0.37 12.86 -7.55
CA ALA A 278 0.39 13.27 -8.75
C ALA A 278 -0.07 12.57 -10.04
N LEU A 279 -0.79 11.45 -9.92
CA LEU A 279 -1.30 10.65 -11.05
C LEU A 279 -2.84 10.65 -11.12
N LEU A 280 -3.51 11.37 -10.20
CA LEU A 280 -4.95 11.62 -10.27
C LEU A 280 -5.27 12.82 -11.18
N SER A 281 -4.35 13.77 -11.35
CA SER A 281 -4.53 14.97 -12.19
C SER A 281 -4.13 14.79 -13.66
N THR A 282 -3.32 13.79 -14.01
CA THR A 282 -2.98 13.48 -15.42
C THR A 282 -4.07 12.68 -16.14
N MET A 283 -5.13 12.27 -15.44
CA MET A 283 -6.32 11.65 -16.03
C MET A 283 -7.58 12.52 -15.91
N SER A 284 -7.48 13.76 -15.39
CA SER A 284 -8.64 14.64 -15.27
C SER A 284 -9.05 15.31 -16.60
N LYS A 285 -8.23 15.23 -17.65
CA LYS A 285 -8.66 15.65 -18.99
C LYS A 285 -9.69 14.70 -19.62
N GLU A 286 -9.80 13.46 -19.16
CA GLU A 286 -10.85 12.53 -19.61
C GLU A 286 -12.12 12.60 -18.73
N ARG A 287 -12.10 13.36 -17.62
CA ARG A 287 -13.28 13.55 -16.76
C ARG A 287 -14.23 14.64 -17.26
N GLU A 288 -13.74 15.67 -17.94
CA GLU A 288 -14.62 16.68 -18.55
C GLU A 288 -15.45 16.12 -19.71
N ASP A 289 -14.98 15.06 -20.37
CA ASP A 289 -15.73 14.41 -21.46
C ASP A 289 -16.78 13.40 -20.96
N ALA A 290 -16.64 12.91 -19.72
CA ALA A 290 -17.56 11.94 -19.12
C ALA A 290 -18.70 12.59 -18.31
N ASP A 291 -18.49 13.78 -17.73
CA ASP A 291 -19.52 14.51 -16.97
C ASP A 291 -20.42 15.41 -17.85
N ASN A 292 -20.14 15.54 -19.16
CA ASN A 292 -20.98 16.27 -20.13
C ASN A 292 -22.01 15.40 -20.87
N ASN A 293 -22.21 14.14 -20.45
CA ASN A 293 -23.15 13.21 -21.09
C ASN A 293 -24.13 12.53 -20.10
N PHE A 294 -24.45 13.19 -18.98
CA PHE A 294 -25.61 12.86 -18.14
C PHE A 294 -26.39 14.11 -17.74
#